data_AF-A0A5C7HKJ8-F1
#
_entry.id   AF-A0A5C7HKJ8-F1
#
_cell.length_a   1.000
_cell.length_b   1.000
_cell.length_c   1.000
_cell.angle_alpha   90.00
_cell.angle_beta   90.00
_cell.angle_gamma   90.00
#
_symmetry.space_group_name_H-M   'P 1'
#
loop_
_entity.id
_entity.type
_entity.pdbx_description
1 polymer ?
#
loop_
_entity_poly.entity_id
_entity_poly.type
_entity_poly.pdbx_seq_one_letter_code
_entity_poly.pdbx_strand_id
1 'polypeptide(L)'
;MLVYEFMPHGSLQDLLNVEQLTYTLSSTQGYLDPEYFLTRMLIEKSNVYNLGIVFLELLIGMQPISHGRNIVREVTDLNSFSQILYSKLPG
;
A
#
# COMPACT_ATOMS: atom_id res chain seq x y z
N MET A 1 7.71 -3.97 0.30
CA MET A 1 8.94 -3.68 -0.45
C MET A 1 9.30 -2.24 -0.15
N LEU A 2 10.45 -1.99 0.48
CA LEU A 2 10.85 -0.65 0.88
C LEU A 2 11.50 0.06 -0.31
N VAL A 3 11.08 1.30 -0.60
CA VAL A 3 11.58 2.09 -1.75
C VAL A 3 13.11 2.28 -1.70
N TYR A 4 13.69 2.29 -0.51
CA TYR A 4 15.14 2.44 -0.32
C TYR A 4 15.99 1.24 -0.75
N GLU A 5 15.42 0.06 -1.00
CA GLU A 5 16.19 -1.14 -1.36
C GLU A 5 16.66 -1.17 -2.83
N PHE A 6 16.26 -0.22 -3.68
CA PHE A 6 16.43 -0.28 -5.14
C PHE A 6 17.33 0.81 -5.77
N MET A 7 18.25 1.45 -5.02
CA MET A 7 19.06 2.57 -5.53
C MET A 7 20.53 2.22 -5.89
N PRO A 8 20.86 1.75 -7.11
CA PRO A 8 22.23 1.72 -7.62
C PRO A 8 22.43 2.85 -8.68
N HIS A 9 23.05 3.96 -8.27
CA HIS A 9 23.79 4.88 -9.13
C HIS A 9 23.01 5.68 -10.22
N GLY A 10 22.41 6.81 -9.83
CA GLY A 10 21.85 7.84 -10.73
C GLY A 10 21.59 9.15 -9.98
N SER A 11 21.31 10.26 -10.69
CA SER A 11 20.95 11.53 -10.05
C SER A 11 19.57 11.44 -9.38
N LEU A 12 19.38 12.10 -8.23
CA LEU A 12 18.12 12.05 -7.47
C LEU A 12 16.89 12.43 -8.31
N GLN A 13 17.01 13.36 -9.27
CA GLN A 13 15.88 13.80 -10.09
C GLN A 13 15.55 12.83 -11.22
N ASP A 14 16.57 12.22 -11.84
CA ASP A 14 16.38 11.20 -12.87
C ASP A 14 15.78 9.92 -12.26
N LEU A 15 16.21 9.59 -11.04
CA LEU A 15 15.67 8.50 -10.24
C LEU A 15 14.24 8.80 -9.77
N LEU A 16 13.92 10.01 -9.30
CA LEU A 16 12.55 10.36 -8.91
C LEU A 16 11.58 10.21 -10.08
N ASN A 17 11.97 10.58 -11.30
CA ASN A 17 11.09 10.44 -12.47
C ASN A 17 10.90 8.98 -12.90
N VAL A 18 11.98 8.19 -12.95
CA VAL A 18 11.92 6.77 -13.33
C VAL A 18 11.28 5.93 -12.24
N GLU A 19 11.61 6.17 -10.96
CA GLU A 19 10.96 5.53 -9.81
C GLU A 19 9.51 5.96 -9.69
N GLN A 20 9.12 7.21 -9.93
CA GLN A 20 7.71 7.59 -9.86
C GLN A 20 6.88 6.85 -10.90
N LEU A 21 7.40 6.70 -12.13
CA LEU A 21 6.76 5.90 -13.17
C LEU A 21 6.78 4.41 -12.81
N THR A 22 7.92 3.88 -12.38
CA THR A 22 8.08 2.47 -12.01
C THR A 22 7.27 2.11 -10.77
N TYR A 23 7.19 2.97 -9.76
CA TYR A 23 6.40 2.83 -8.54
C TYR A 23 4.91 3.00 -8.82
N THR A 24 4.49 3.89 -9.75
CA THR A 24 3.09 3.93 -10.20
C THR A 24 2.72 2.64 -10.96
N LEU A 25 3.65 2.07 -11.74
CA LEU A 25 3.45 0.82 -12.47
C LEU A 25 3.60 -0.44 -11.59
N SER A 26 4.43 -0.35 -10.55
CA SER A 26 4.78 -1.42 -9.61
C SER A 26 4.00 -1.33 -8.30
N SER A 27 3.23 -0.26 -8.07
CA SER A 27 2.24 -0.22 -7.00
C SER A 27 1.17 -1.22 -7.38
N THR A 28 1.34 -2.45 -6.91
CA THR A 28 0.32 -3.48 -6.92
C THR A 28 -0.99 -2.83 -6.48
N GLN A 29 -2.10 -3.07 -7.18
CA GLN A 29 -3.36 -2.38 -6.96
C GLN A 29 -3.73 -2.39 -5.47
N GLY A 30 -3.67 -1.22 -4.80
CA GLY A 30 -4.13 -1.03 -3.42
C GLY A 30 -3.09 -0.67 -2.36
N TYR A 31 -1.79 -0.69 -2.65
CA TYR A 31 -0.75 -0.29 -1.67
C TYR A 31 -0.32 1.17 -1.79
N LEU A 32 -0.78 1.88 -2.81
CA LEU A 32 -0.35 3.24 -3.11
C LEU A 32 -0.97 4.25 -2.15
N ASP A 33 -0.15 5.09 -1.55
CA ASP A 33 -0.60 6.26 -0.79
C ASP A 33 -1.44 7.21 -1.69
N PRO A 34 -2.71 7.52 -1.31
CA PRO A 34 -3.56 8.42 -2.08
C PRO A 34 -3.00 9.85 -2.16
N GLU A 35 -2.28 10.33 -1.14
CA GLU A 35 -1.67 11.67 -1.16
C GLU A 35 -0.51 11.71 -2.16
N TYR A 36 0.33 10.68 -2.18
CA TYR A 36 1.36 10.51 -3.20
C TYR A 36 0.76 10.44 -4.62
N PHE A 37 -0.34 9.71 -4.81
CA PHE A 37 -1.00 9.62 -6.13
C PHE A 37 -1.43 11.00 -6.66
N LEU A 38 -1.93 11.86 -5.79
CA LEU A 38 -2.42 13.20 -6.14
C LEU A 38 -1.28 14.21 -6.31
N THR A 39 -0.35 14.23 -5.36
CA THR A 39 0.68 15.29 -5.25
C THR A 39 1.97 14.95 -5.98
N ARG A 40 2.20 13.66 -6.25
CA ARG A 40 3.48 13.12 -6.76
C ARG A 40 4.67 13.36 -5.83
N MET A 41 4.43 13.69 -4.56
CA MET A 41 5.47 13.91 -3.57
C MET A 41 5.67 12.66 -2.72
N LEU A 42 6.81 11.99 -2.88
CA LEU A 42 7.18 10.89 -1.99
C LEU A 42 7.74 11.46 -0.69
N ILE A 43 7.06 11.17 0.42
CA ILE A 43 7.47 11.59 1.76
C ILE A 43 7.48 10.41 2.73
N GLU A 44 8.07 10.58 3.90
CA GLU A 44 8.12 9.53 4.93
C GLU A 44 6.74 9.00 5.31
N LYS A 45 5.69 9.84 5.27
CA LYS A 45 4.31 9.42 5.54
C LYS A 45 3.78 8.42 4.51
N SER A 46 4.18 8.51 3.25
CA SER A 46 3.79 7.54 2.21
C SER A 46 4.36 6.15 2.51
N ASN A 47 5.59 6.09 3.04
CA ASN A 47 6.18 4.82 3.49
C ASN A 47 5.41 4.21 4.67
N VAL A 48 4.97 5.06 5.62
CA VAL A 48 4.14 4.63 6.75
C VAL A 48 2.78 4.09 6.28
N TYR A 49 2.13 4.78 5.33
CA TYR A 49 0.87 4.32 4.74
C TYR A 49 1.02 2.93 4.11
N ASN A 50 1.99 2.77 3.21
CA ASN A 50 2.21 1.51 2.49
C ASN A 50 2.52 0.36 3.46
N LEU A 51 3.31 0.62 4.51
CA LEU A 51 3.59 -0.36 5.56
C LEU A 51 2.32 -0.75 6.34
N GLY A 52 1.44 0.22 6.62
CA GLY A 52 0.12 -0.03 7.21
C GLY A 52 -0.74 -0.98 6.36
N ILE A 53 -0.73 -0.80 5.03
CA ILE A 53 -1.42 -1.71 4.11
C ILE A 53 -0.86 -3.13 4.18
N VAL A 54 0.46 -3.29 4.22
CA VAL A 54 1.11 -4.61 4.38
C VAL A 54 0.69 -5.26 5.70
N PHE A 55 0.63 -4.50 6.79
CA PHE A 55 0.14 -5.05 8.06
C PHE A 55 -1.33 -5.50 7.98
N LEU A 56 -2.20 -4.70 7.35
CA LEU A 56 -3.60 -5.08 7.15
C LEU A 56 -3.72 -6.36 6.29
N GLU A 57 -2.95 -6.47 5.22
CA GLU A 57 -2.90 -7.70 4.39
C GLU A 57 -2.48 -8.91 5.21
N LEU A 58 -1.44 -8.80 6.03
CA LEU A 58 -0.96 -9.90 6.87
C LEU A 58 -1.98 -10.33 7.92
N LEU A 59 -2.68 -9.37 8.53
CA LEU A 59 -3.68 -9.66 9.56
C LEU A 59 -4.96 -10.27 8.98
N ILE A 60 -5.38 -9.82 7.80
CA ILE A 60 -6.61 -10.27 7.13
C ILE A 60 -6.37 -11.52 6.27
N GLY A 61 -5.12 -11.75 5.85
CA GLY A 61 -4.75 -12.83 4.92
C GLY A 61 -5.29 -12.59 3.51
N MET A 62 -5.43 -11.32 3.10
CA MET A 62 -5.99 -10.95 1.79
C MET A 62 -5.25 -9.76 1.18
N GLN A 63 -5.08 -9.79 -0.14
CA GLN A 63 -4.54 -8.65 -0.88
C GLN A 63 -5.40 -7.39 -0.67
N PRO A 64 -4.78 -6.20 -0.66
CA PRO A 64 -5.48 -4.95 -0.38
C PRO A 64 -6.61 -4.63 -1.33
N ILE A 65 -6.48 -5.01 -2.61
CA ILE A 65 -7.56 -5.04 -3.56
C ILE A 65 -7.71 -6.45 -4.11
N SER A 66 -8.90 -7.01 -3.98
CA SER A 66 -9.19 -8.36 -4.46
C SER A 66 -10.68 -8.50 -4.78
N HIS A 67 -11.03 -9.00 -5.97
CA HIS A 67 -12.43 -9.21 -6.38
C HIS A 67 -13.32 -7.96 -6.24
N GLY A 68 -12.78 -6.77 -6.58
CA GLY A 68 -13.49 -5.49 -6.46
C GLY A 68 -13.61 -4.93 -5.04
N ARG A 69 -13.09 -5.64 -4.03
CA ARG A 69 -13.03 -5.19 -2.64
C ARG A 69 -11.75 -4.45 -2.35
N ASN A 70 -11.80 -3.50 -1.43
CA ASN A 70 -10.64 -2.75 -0.96
C ASN A 70 -10.62 -2.77 0.58
N ILE A 71 -9.60 -3.39 1.17
CA ILE A 71 -9.55 -3.60 2.63
C ILE A 71 -9.51 -2.29 3.42
N VAL A 72 -8.94 -1.22 2.86
CA VAL A 72 -8.89 0.11 3.50
C VAL A 72 -10.28 0.73 3.59
N ARG A 73 -11.14 0.45 2.61
CA ARG A 73 -12.54 0.91 2.62
C ARG A 73 -13.43 0.05 3.52
N GLU A 74 -13.05 -1.19 3.75
CA GLU A 74 -13.80 -2.13 4.59
C GLU A 74 -13.41 -2.03 6.06
N VAL A 75 -12.14 -1.72 6.36
CA VAL A 75 -11.63 -1.53 7.72
C VAL A 75 -11.72 -0.05 8.09
N THR A 76 -12.93 0.41 8.42
CA THR A 76 -13.18 1.80 8.84
C THR A 76 -13.01 2.00 10.34
N ASP A 77 -13.13 0.93 11.12
CA ASP A 77 -13.03 0.91 12.58
C ASP A 77 -12.73 -0.50 13.12
N LEU A 78 -12.58 -0.64 14.45
CA LEU A 78 -12.33 -1.92 15.08
C LEU A 78 -13.49 -2.93 14.93
N ASN A 79 -14.73 -2.47 14.86
CA ASN A 79 -15.89 -3.37 14.72
C ASN A 79 -15.90 -4.03 13.33
N SER A 80 -15.70 -3.24 12.28
CA SER A 80 -15.56 -3.72 10.91
C SER A 80 -14.37 -4.66 10.77
N PHE A 81 -13.23 -4.32 11.38
CA PHE A 81 -12.05 -5.19 11.41
C PHE A 81 -12.35 -6.55 12.05
N SER A 82 -12.95 -6.56 13.25
CA SER A 82 -13.31 -7.79 13.93
C SER A 82 -14.29 -8.63 13.12
N GLN A 83 -15.32 -8.04 12.50
CA GLN A 83 -16.27 -8.78 11.66
C GLN A 83 -15.57 -9.45 10.48
N ILE A 84 -14.62 -8.77 9.83
CA ILE A 84 -13.83 -9.33 8.74
C ILE A 84 -13.02 -10.53 9.26
N LEU A 85 -12.32 -10.39 10.39
CA LEU A 85 -11.54 -11.48 10.96
C LEU A 85 -12.42 -12.69 11.35
N TYR A 86 -13.57 -12.46 11.98
CA TYR A 86 -14.50 -13.54 12.34
C TYR A 86 -15.06 -14.25 11.11
N SER A 87 -15.30 -13.53 10.01
CA SER A 87 -15.75 -14.14 8.74
C SER A 87 -14.73 -15.10 8.12
N LYS A 88 -13.47 -15.08 8.59
CA LYS A 88 -12.38 -15.94 8.11
C LYS A 88 -12.12 -17.16 8.97
N LEU A 89 -12.73 -17.23 10.15
CA LEU A 89 -12.56 -18.41 10.99
C LEU A 89 -13.22 -19.62 10.33
N PRO A 90 -12.57 -20.80 10.35
CA PRO A 90 -13.23 -22.04 9.96
C PRO A 90 -14.41 -22.31 10.89
N GLY A 91 -15.52 -22.80 10.31
CA GLY A 91 -16.71 -23.21 11.04
C GLY A 91 -16.55 -24.53 11.78
#